data_AF-A0A7J7L8W8-F1
#
_entry.id   AF-A0A7J7L8W8-F1
#
_cell.length_a   1.000
_cell.length_b   1.000
_cell.length_c   1.000
_cell.angle_alpha   90.00
_cell.angle_beta   90.00
_cell.angle_gamma   90.00
#
_symmetry.space_group_name_H-M   'P 1'
#
loop_
_entity.id
_entity.type
_entity.pdbx_description
1 polymer ?
#
loop_
_entity_poly.entity_id
_entity_poly.type
_entity_poly.pdbx_seq_one_letter_code
_entity_poly.pdbx_strand_id
1 'polypeptide(L)'
;MGEDEAKVIRDTLNHPYNKSFVRFKAKPYIKIFESDYGTNDILQELVKVDFNIAQTLHQKELLEISMWWKDLSLTQELKFVRNQPVKWYLWSIATLSDPRY
;
A
#
# COMPACT_ATOMS: atom_id res chain seq x y z
N MET A 1 23.34 -19.24 6.45
CA MET A 1 22.13 -18.44 6.72
C MET A 1 22.27 -17.20 5.87
N GLY A 2 21.53 -17.14 4.77
CA GLY A 2 21.66 -16.06 3.77
C GLY A 2 21.20 -14.72 4.35
N GLU A 3 21.76 -13.61 3.86
CA GLU A 3 21.33 -12.26 4.28
C GLU A 3 19.82 -12.04 4.09
N ASP A 4 19.23 -12.71 3.10
CA ASP A 4 17.79 -12.67 2.82
C ASP A 4 16.94 -13.32 3.91
N GLU A 5 17.39 -14.44 4.50
CA GLU A 5 16.66 -15.13 5.59
C GLU A 5 16.62 -14.28 6.85
N ALA A 6 17.76 -13.67 7.21
CA ALA A 6 17.85 -12.80 8.39
C ALA A 6 16.96 -11.56 8.26
N LYS A 7 16.81 -11.03 7.05
CA LYS A 7 15.93 -9.91 6.74
C LYS A 7 14.45 -10.31 6.87
N VAL A 8 14.04 -11.44 6.30
CA VAL A 8 12.67 -11.94 6.41
C VAL A 8 12.30 -12.18 7.88
N ILE A 9 13.16 -12.83 8.66
CA ILE A 9 12.93 -13.09 10.09
C ILE A 9 12.71 -11.77 10.84
N ARG A 10 13.59 -10.78 10.64
CA ARG A 10 13.48 -9.46 11.28
C ARG A 10 12.18 -8.75 10.90
N ASP A 11 11.82 -8.77 9.61
CA ASP A 11 10.62 -8.11 9.10
C ASP A 11 9.33 -8.77 9.58
N THR A 12 9.32 -10.09 9.75
CA THR A 12 8.20 -10.85 10.35
C THR A 12 8.08 -10.58 11.84
N LEU A 13 9.18 -10.50 12.59
CA LEU A 13 9.16 -10.18 14.02
C LEU A 13 8.63 -8.77 14.29
N ASN A 14 9.05 -7.79 13.49
CA ASN A 14 8.58 -6.41 13.62
C ASN A 14 7.11 -6.24 13.18
N HIS A 15 6.68 -7.02 12.19
CA HIS A 15 5.36 -6.87 11.58
C HIS A 15 4.75 -8.25 11.27
N PRO A 16 4.15 -8.91 12.27
CA PRO A 16 3.52 -10.22 12.12
C PRO A 16 2.35 -10.17 11.12
N TYR A 17 2.12 -11.25 10.39
CA TYR A 17 1.09 -11.33 9.34
C TYR A 17 -0.31 -10.94 9.84
N ASN A 18 -0.72 -11.44 11.01
CA ASN A 18 -2.03 -11.20 11.58
C ASN A 18 -2.23 -9.79 12.17
N LYS A 19 -1.14 -9.01 12.31
CA LYS A 19 -1.16 -7.64 12.84
C LYS A 19 -0.78 -6.60 11.79
N SER A 20 -0.58 -7.04 10.55
CA SER A 20 -0.13 -6.18 9.44
C SER A 20 -1.20 -6.11 8.37
N PHE A 21 -1.31 -4.96 7.72
CA PHE A 21 -2.16 -4.83 6.56
C PHE A 21 -1.51 -5.52 5.36
N VAL A 22 -2.25 -6.45 4.75
CA VAL A 22 -1.78 -7.29 3.63
C VAL A 22 -1.24 -6.43 2.48
N ARG A 23 -1.94 -5.34 2.13
CA ARG A 23 -1.54 -4.42 1.06
C ARG A 23 -0.18 -3.74 1.30
N PHE A 24 0.17 -3.39 2.54
CA PHE A 24 1.48 -2.78 2.84
C PHE A 24 2.62 -3.80 2.83
N LYS A 25 2.29 -5.08 2.97
CA LYS A 25 3.25 -6.18 2.87
C LYS A 25 3.49 -6.66 1.43
N ALA A 26 2.58 -6.37 0.49
CA ALA A 26 2.65 -6.87 -0.88
C ALA A 26 4.00 -6.58 -1.57
N LYS A 27 4.47 -5.33 -1.58
CA LYS A 27 5.73 -4.94 -2.25
C LYS A 27 6.97 -5.75 -1.80
N PRO A 28 7.26 -5.87 -0.48
CA PRO A 28 8.33 -6.75 0.00
C PRO A 28 8.21 -8.19 -0.49
N TYR A 29 7.00 -8.77 -0.48
CA TYR A 29 6.78 -10.14 -0.95
C TYR A 29 7.00 -10.28 -2.45
N ILE A 30 6.50 -9.34 -3.26
CA ILE A 30 6.72 -9.34 -4.72
C ILE A 30 8.22 -9.42 -5.03
N LYS A 31 9.02 -8.61 -4.34
CA LYS A 31 10.48 -8.60 -4.54
C LYS A 31 11.15 -9.92 -4.17
N ILE A 32 10.67 -10.59 -3.13
CA ILE A 32 11.16 -11.92 -2.73
C ILE A 32 10.77 -12.97 -3.77
N PHE A 33 9.52 -12.93 -4.27
CA PHE A 33 9.03 -13.83 -5.31
C PHE A 33 9.78 -13.66 -6.64
N GLU A 34 10.17 -12.44 -7.00
CA GLU A 34 10.98 -12.17 -8.20
C GLU A 34 12.40 -12.75 -8.09
N SER A 35 12.96 -12.84 -6.88
CA SER A 35 14.31 -13.37 -6.64
C SER A 35 14.39 -14.89 -6.51
N ASP A 36 13.25 -15.57 -6.39
CA ASP A 36 13.19 -17.02 -6.20
C ASP A 36 13.11 -17.74 -7.56
N TYR A 37 14.19 -18.46 -7.90
CA TYR A 37 14.39 -19.18 -9.15
C TYR A 37 13.34 -20.29 -9.43
N GLY A 38 12.52 -20.67 -8.45
CA GLY A 38 11.48 -21.71 -8.57
C GLY A 38 10.05 -21.20 -8.81
N THR A 39 9.83 -19.88 -8.89
CA THR A 39 8.48 -19.32 -8.98
C THR A 39 7.94 -19.38 -10.40
N ASN A 40 6.67 -19.77 -10.55
CA ASN A 40 5.97 -19.80 -11.84
C ASN A 40 5.86 -18.37 -12.43
N ASP A 41 6.42 -18.16 -13.62
CA ASP A 41 6.41 -16.89 -14.35
C ASP A 41 5.01 -16.27 -14.47
N ILE A 42 3.98 -17.10 -14.68
CA ILE A 42 2.57 -16.66 -14.80
C ILE A 42 2.08 -16.05 -13.49
N LEU A 43 2.45 -16.62 -12.34
CA LEU A 43 2.07 -16.08 -11.04
C LEU A 43 2.78 -14.76 -10.76
N GLN A 44 4.05 -14.62 -11.16
CA GLN A 44 4.77 -13.36 -11.02
C GLN A 44 4.13 -12.23 -11.84
N GLU A 45 3.79 -12.50 -13.11
CA GLU A 45 3.10 -11.54 -13.95
C GLU A 45 1.73 -11.16 -13.37
N LEU A 46 0.95 -12.14 -12.92
CA LEU A 46 -0.36 -11.90 -12.31
C LEU A 46 -0.27 -10.95 -11.11
N VAL A 47 0.66 -11.22 -10.19
CA VAL A 47 0.83 -10.41 -8.98
C VAL A 47 1.29 -8.98 -9.33
N LYS A 48 2.16 -8.81 -10.32
CA LYS A 48 2.59 -7.48 -10.80
C LYS A 48 1.43 -6.69 -11.39
N VAL A 49 0.64 -7.32 -12.25
CA VAL A 49 -0.50 -6.69 -12.91
C VAL A 49 -1.56 -6.28 -11.87
N ASP A 50 -1.91 -7.18 -10.96
CA ASP A 50 -2.86 -6.90 -9.88
C ASP A 50 -2.39 -5.72 -9.00
N PHE A 51 -1.12 -5.72 -8.61
CA PHE A 51 -0.52 -4.63 -7.84
C PHE A 51 -0.59 -3.28 -8.58
N ASN A 52 -0.27 -3.26 -9.87
CA ASN A 52 -0.29 -2.05 -10.69
C ASN A 52 -1.71 -1.50 -10.91
N ILE A 53 -2.70 -2.38 -11.08
CA ILE A 53 -4.12 -1.99 -11.19
C ILE A 53 -4.57 -1.32 -9.90
N ALA A 54 -4.34 -1.96 -8.74
CA ALA A 54 -4.71 -1.40 -7.45
C ALA A 54 -4.00 -0.06 -7.18
N GLN A 55 -2.71 0.04 -7.50
CA GLN A 55 -1.96 1.28 -7.34
C GLN A 55 -2.52 2.41 -8.21
N THR A 56 -2.89 2.12 -9.46
CA THR A 56 -3.47 3.09 -10.39
C THR A 56 -4.84 3.58 -9.91
N LEU A 57 -5.67 2.67 -9.40
CA LEU A 57 -6.96 3.03 -8.80
C LEU A 57 -6.78 3.99 -7.62
N HIS A 58 -5.90 3.65 -6.69
CA HIS A 58 -5.64 4.48 -5.52
C HIS A 58 -5.04 5.85 -5.84
N GLN A 59 -4.27 5.96 -6.93
CA GLN A 59 -3.77 7.26 -7.41
C GLN A 59 -4.89 8.14 -7.95
N LYS A 60 -5.88 7.56 -8.66
CA LYS A 60 -7.05 8.30 -9.13
C LYS A 60 -7.90 8.79 -7.96
N GLU A 61 -8.19 7.92 -7.01
CA GLU A 61 -8.92 8.25 -5.78
C GLU A 61 -8.21 9.37 -4.98
N LEU A 62 -6.89 9.28 -4.83
CA LEU A 62 -6.08 10.33 -4.20
C LEU A 62 -6.19 11.67 -4.92
N LEU A 63 -6.17 11.67 -6.25
CA LEU A 63 -6.29 12.88 -7.05
C LEU A 63 -7.64 13.54 -6.80
N GLU A 64 -8.72 12.77 -6.88
CA GLU A 64 -10.10 13.25 -6.64
C GLU A 64 -10.26 13.81 -5.23
N ILE A 65 -9.79 13.09 -4.21
CA ILE A 65 -9.84 13.53 -2.81
C ILE A 65 -9.00 14.79 -2.60
N SER A 66 -7.83 14.88 -3.24
CA SER A 66 -6.95 16.05 -3.12
C SER A 66 -7.56 17.29 -3.77
N MET A 67 -8.24 17.12 -4.92
CA MET A 67 -8.99 18.19 -5.57
C MET A 67 -10.15 18.65 -4.69
N TRP A 68 -10.99 17.71 -4.25
CA TRP A 68 -12.12 17.99 -3.35
C TRP A 68 -11.68 18.70 -2.06
N TRP A 69 -10.59 18.22 -1.44
CA TRP A 69 -10.02 18.82 -0.23
C TRP A 69 -9.49 20.24 -0.45
N LYS A 70 -8.92 20.52 -1.63
CA LYS A 70 -8.46 21.84 -2.03
C LYS A 70 -9.65 22.79 -2.22
N ASP A 71 -10.69 22.35 -2.91
CA ASP A 71 -11.88 23.16 -3.21
C ASP A 71 -12.62 23.57 -1.93
N LEU A 72 -12.63 22.68 -0.93
CA LEU A 72 -13.17 22.96 0.41
C LEU A 72 -12.50 24.15 1.12
N SER A 73 -11.26 24.50 0.79
CA SER A 73 -10.50 25.63 1.34
C SER A 73 -10.44 25.72 2.88
N LEU A 74 -10.78 24.63 3.59
CA LEU A 74 -10.88 24.58 5.06
C LEU A 74 -9.57 24.91 5.77
N THR A 75 -8.45 24.64 5.12
CA THR A 75 -7.11 24.89 5.67
C THR A 75 -6.73 26.38 5.64
N GLN A 76 -7.39 27.18 4.81
CA GLN A 76 -7.23 28.64 4.79
C GLN A 76 -8.05 29.29 5.90
N GLU A 77 -9.27 28.78 6.14
CA GLU A 77 -10.19 29.28 7.16
C GLU A 77 -9.78 28.85 8.58
N LEU A 78 -9.35 27.60 8.75
CA LEU A 78 -9.07 27.02 10.06
C LEU A 78 -7.56 26.82 10.25
N LYS A 79 -6.83 27.89 10.62
CA LYS A 79 -5.37 27.85 10.77
C LYS A 79 -4.82 26.84 11.81
N PHE A 80 -5.69 26.33 12.68
CA PHE A 80 -5.32 25.32 13.70
C PHE A 80 -5.43 23.87 13.20
N VAL A 81 -6.14 23.60 12.10
CA VAL A 81 -6.36 22.22 11.64
C VAL A 81 -5.16 21.70 10.86
N ARG A 82 -4.89 20.40 11.03
CA ARG A 82 -3.79 19.74 10.31
C ARG A 82 -4.24 19.42 8.89
N ASN A 83 -3.54 19.94 7.89
CA ASN A 83 -3.77 19.64 6.48
C ASN A 83 -3.07 18.32 6.07
N GLN A 84 -3.74 17.16 6.24
CA GLN A 84 -3.14 15.85 5.94
C GLN A 84 -4.11 14.89 5.19
N PRO A 85 -4.69 15.28 4.04
CA PRO A 85 -5.66 14.46 3.31
C PRO A 85 -5.12 13.07 2.93
N VAL A 86 -3.85 12.99 2.52
CA VAL A 86 -3.19 11.72 2.18
C VAL A 86 -3.13 10.77 3.37
N LYS A 87 -2.90 11.29 4.59
CA LYS A 87 -2.82 10.46 5.80
C LYS A 87 -4.17 9.85 6.15
N TRP A 88 -5.25 10.60 5.98
CA TRP A 88 -6.59 10.09 6.24
C TRP A 88 -7.01 9.07 5.19
N TYR A 89 -6.69 9.34 3.93
CA TYR A 89 -6.93 8.39 2.85
C TYR A 89 -6.16 7.06 3.03
N LEU A 90 -4.92 7.12 3.53
CA LEU A 90 -4.12 5.91 3.82
C LEU A 90 -4.86 4.95 4.77
N TRP A 91 -5.58 5.47 5.75
CA TRP A 91 -6.37 4.64 6.67
C TRP A 91 -7.54 3.96 5.96
N SER A 92 -8.21 4.66 5.04
CA SER A 92 -9.29 4.08 4.24
C SER A 92 -8.79 2.91 3.40
N ILE A 93 -7.65 3.02 2.72
CA ILE A 93 -7.07 1.91 1.95
C ILE A 93 -6.69 0.73 2.86
N ALA A 94 -6.19 1.02 4.06
CA ALA A 94 -5.76 0.01 5.01
C ALA A 94 -6.95 -0.81 5.53
N THR A 95 -8.10 -0.18 5.77
CA THR A 95 -9.31 -0.85 6.28
C THR A 95 -10.17 -1.45 5.18
N LEU A 96 -10.26 -0.81 4.02
CA LEU A 96 -11.02 -1.25 2.84
C LEU A 96 -10.07 -1.89 1.83
N SER A 97 -9.51 -3.04 2.21
CA SER A 97 -8.50 -3.74 1.40
C SER A 97 -9.08 -4.43 0.15
N ASP A 98 -10.38 -4.36 -0.06
CA ASP A 98 -11.07 -5.01 -1.18
C ASP A 98 -11.41 -3.94 -2.23
N PRO A 99 -11.02 -4.13 -3.51
CA PRO A 99 -11.22 -3.15 -4.58
C PRO A 99 -12.69 -2.89 -4.95
N ARG A 100 -13.66 -3.61 -4.35
CA ARG A 100 -15.10 -3.35 -4.52
C ARG A 100 -15.60 -2.16 -3.71
N TYR A 101 -14.79 -1.62 -2.80
CA TYR A 101 -15.10 -0.50 -1.92
C TYR A 101 -14.10 0.64 -2.13
#